data_AF-A0A7Y0A454-F1
#
_entry.id   AF-A0A7Y0A454-F1
#
_cell.length_a   1.000
_cell.length_b   1.000
_cell.length_c   1.000
_cell.angle_alpha   90.00
_cell.angle_beta   90.00
_cell.angle_gamma   90.00
#
_symmetry.space_group_name_H-M   'P 1'
#
loop_
_entity.id
_entity.type
_entity.pdbx_description
1 polymer ?
#
loop_
_entity_poly.entity_id
_entity_poly.type
_entity_poly.pdbx_seq_one_letter_code
_entity_poly.pdbx_strand_id
1 'polypeptide(L)' 'MSTLMNLSHQEKTGEKLDFIEQWLPARYTTSVNIILKEEPKDPAYIRKVRKKKVNDNKVIDALYKVSLINKLQTEN' A
#
# COMPACT_ATOMS: atom_id res chain seq x y z
N MET A 1 10.03 -33.64 2.98
CA MET A 1 8.76 -32.89 2.86
C MET A 1 9.05 -31.47 3.31
N SER A 2 9.23 -30.54 2.37
CA SER A 2 9.71 -29.19 2.65
C SER A 2 8.78 -28.16 2.02
N THR A 3 7.65 -27.87 2.66
CA THR A 3 6.68 -26.89 2.16
C THR A 3 5.88 -26.21 3.26
N LEU A 4 6.53 -25.74 4.34
CA LEU A 4 5.85 -24.98 5.41
C LEU A 4 6.39 -23.56 5.64
N MET A 5 7.50 -23.18 5.00
CA MET A 5 8.14 -21.88 5.25
C MET A 5 7.58 -20.72 4.41
N ASN A 6 6.75 -20.97 3.39
CA ASN A 6 6.25 -19.93 2.47
C ASN A 6 4.83 -19.41 2.75
N LEU A 7 4.01 -20.06 3.59
CA LEU A 7 2.65 -19.57 3.87
C LEU A 7 2.65 -18.30 4.74
N SER A 8 3.55 -18.21 5.73
CA SER A 8 3.52 -17.12 6.72
C SER A 8 3.82 -15.73 6.14
N HIS A 9 4.55 -15.66 5.01
CA HIS A 9 4.81 -14.40 4.31
C HIS A 9 3.65 -13.98 3.40
N GLN A 10 2.87 -14.94 2.88
CA GLN A 10 1.72 -14.63 2.03
C GLN A 10 0.54 -14.10 2.87
N GLU A 11 0.29 -14.65 4.05
CA GLU A 11 -0.75 -14.17 4.97
C GLU A 11 -0.52 -12.72 5.39
N LYS A 12 0.70 -12.39 5.86
CA LYS A 12 1.05 -11.02 6.28
C LYS A 12 0.98 -9.99 5.16
N THR A 13 1.29 -10.40 3.93
CA THR A 13 1.22 -9.50 2.77
C THR A 13 -0.22 -9.30 2.30
N GLY A 14 -1.07 -10.33 2.43
CA GLY A 14 -2.52 -10.24 2.20
C GLY A 14 -3.18 -9.23 3.13
N GLU A 15 -2.98 -9.38 4.44
CA GLU A 15 -3.54 -8.48 5.47
C GLU A 15 -3.18 -7.01 5.22
N LYS A 16 -1.92 -6.74 4.84
CA LYS A 16 -1.46 -5.38 4.55
C LYS A 16 -2.17 -4.78 3.33
N LEU A 17 -2.45 -5.60 2.31
CA LEU A 17 -3.10 -5.15 1.09
C LEU A 17 -4.60 -4.96 1.29
N ASP A 18 -5.24 -5.85 2.03
CA ASP A 18 -6.66 -5.73 2.40
C ASP A 18 -6.88 -4.47 3.25
N PHE A 19 -5.96 -4.19 4.18
CA PHE A 19 -5.97 -2.94 4.94
C PHE A 19 -5.84 -1.71 4.04
N ILE A 20 -4.93 -1.75 3.05
CA ILE A 20 -4.81 -0.67 2.07
C ILE A 20 -6.14 -0.51 1.32
N GLU A 21 -6.70 -1.57 0.75
CA GLU A 21 -7.95 -1.45 -0.02
C GLU A 21 -9.12 -0.89 0.80
N GLN A 22 -9.21 -1.26 2.08
CA GLN A 22 -10.26 -0.79 2.98
C GLN A 22 -10.10 0.69 3.37
N TRP A 23 -8.87 1.16 3.62
CA TRP A 23 -8.64 2.46 4.25
C TRP A 23 -7.99 3.50 3.33
N LEU A 24 -7.75 3.17 2.07
CA LEU A 24 -7.14 4.11 1.12
C LEU A 24 -8.15 5.19 0.69
N PRO A 25 -7.83 6.49 0.85
CA PRO A 25 -8.75 7.59 0.54
C PRO A 25 -8.90 7.82 -0.97
N ALA A 26 -9.97 8.49 -1.41
CA ALA A 26 -10.22 8.73 -2.84
C ALA A 26 -9.07 9.46 -3.58
N ARG A 27 -8.40 10.43 -2.92
CA ARG A 27 -7.27 11.20 -3.46
C ARG A 27 -5.90 10.67 -3.04
N TYR A 28 -5.79 9.36 -2.83
CA TYR A 28 -4.57 8.73 -2.31
C TYR A 28 -3.30 8.96 -3.12
N THR A 29 -3.38 9.12 -4.45
CA THR A 29 -2.16 9.27 -5.28
C THR A 29 -1.38 10.53 -4.93
N THR A 30 -2.08 11.61 -4.57
CA THR A 30 -1.45 12.85 -4.10
C THR A 30 -0.81 12.63 -2.74
N SER A 31 -1.53 12.02 -1.80
CA SER A 31 -1.01 11.70 -0.46
C SER A 31 0.20 10.77 -0.51
N VAL A 32 0.21 9.78 -1.42
CA VAL A 32 1.35 8.89 -1.64
C VAL A 32 2.57 9.69 -2.11
N ASN A 33 2.41 10.61 -3.06
CA ASN A 33 3.52 11.45 -3.52
C ASN A 33 4.04 12.39 -2.43
N ILE A 34 3.16 12.87 -1.54
CA ILE A 34 3.59 13.63 -0.34
C ILE A 34 4.46 12.77 0.57
N ILE A 35 4.16 11.48 0.72
CA ILE A 35 4.99 10.56 1.51
C ILE A 35 6.31 10.21 0.81
N LEU A 36 6.29 10.03 -0.51
CA LEU A 36 7.47 9.69 -1.30
C LEU A 36 8.46 10.86 -1.43
N LYS A 37 8.00 12.10 -1.24
CA LYS A 37 8.80 13.34 -1.21
C LYS A 37 9.74 13.49 -2.42
N GLU A 38 10.97 13.01 -2.27
CA GLU A 38 12.10 13.20 -3.20
C GLU A 38 11.94 12.38 -4.48
N GLU A 39 11.18 11.30 -4.45
CA GLU A 39 10.92 10.44 -5.61
C GLU A 39 9.42 10.32 -5.92
N PRO A 40 8.75 11.42 -6.28
CA PRO A 40 7.33 11.36 -6.64
C PRO A 40 7.15 10.47 -7.86
N LYS A 41 6.09 9.66 -7.85
CA LYS A 41 5.75 8.76 -8.95
C LYS A 41 4.51 9.27 -9.68
N ASP A 42 4.42 8.92 -10.95
CA ASP A 42 3.21 9.17 -11.73
C ASP A 42 2.00 8.52 -11.04
N PRO A 43 0.85 9.21 -10.89
CA PRO A 43 -0.39 8.62 -10.39
C PRO A 43 -0.78 7.31 -11.10
N ALA A 44 -0.53 7.19 -12.40
CA ALA A 44 -0.73 5.96 -13.17
C ALA A 44 0.20 4.83 -12.72
N TYR A 45 1.45 5.14 -12.36
CA TYR A 45 2.38 4.17 -11.78
C TYR A 45 1.90 3.69 -10.41
N ILE A 46 1.51 4.60 -9.52
CA ILE A 46 0.96 4.27 -8.19
C ILE A 46 -0.28 3.37 -8.31
N ARG A 47 -1.17 3.66 -9.27
CA ARG A 47 -2.34 2.81 -9.58
C ARG A 47 -1.94 1.41 -10.05
N LYS A 48 -0.87 1.29 -10.85
CA LYS A 48 -0.35 -0.02 -11.30
C LYS A 48 0.19 -0.82 -10.11
N VAL A 49 0.93 -0.18 -9.20
CA VAL A 49 1.42 -0.82 -7.97
C VAL A 49 0.26 -1.28 -7.09
N ARG A 50 -0.74 -0.43 -6.85
CA ARG A 50 -1.96 -0.79 -6.10
C ARG A 50 -2.66 -2.02 -6.68
N LYS A 51 -2.77 -2.09 -8.01
CA LYS A 51 -3.38 -3.22 -8.73
C LYS A 51 -2.48 -4.46 -8.82
N LYS A 52 -1.37 -4.52 -8.04
CA LYS A 52 -0.37 -5.59 -8.04
C LYS A 52 0.24 -5.88 -9.42
N LYS A 53 0.20 -4.92 -10.36
CA LYS A 53 0.83 -5.05 -11.68
C LYS A 53 2.34 -4.82 -11.64
N VAL A 54 2.81 -4.17 -10.58
CA VAL A 54 4.22 -3.83 -10.36
C VAL A 54 4.48 -3.98 -8.86
N ASN A 55 5.54 -4.68 -8.50
CA ASN A 55 5.96 -4.79 -7.11
C ASN A 55 6.99 -3.71 -6.79
N ASP A 56 6.54 -2.63 -6.15
CA ASP A 56 7.39 -1.54 -5.66
C ASP A 56 7.12 -1.35 -4.17
N ASN A 57 8.02 -1.89 -3.34
CA ASN A 57 7.88 -1.86 -1.88
C ASN A 57 7.79 -0.43 -1.32
N LYS A 58 8.49 0.55 -1.93
CA LYS A 58 8.44 1.95 -1.48
C LYS A 58 7.03 2.52 -1.67
N VAL A 59 6.42 2.25 -2.82
CA VAL A 59 5.06 2.72 -3.13
C VAL A 59 4.03 1.96 -2.30
N ILE A 60 4.21 0.65 -2.06
CA ILE A 60 3.34 -0.15 -1.19
C ILE A 60 3.39 0.38 0.26
N ASP A 61 4.58 0.69 0.78
CA ASP A 61 4.73 1.27 2.11
C ASP A 61 4.10 2.66 2.21
N ALA A 62 4.23 3.49 1.17
CA ALA A 62 3.56 4.78 1.11
C ALA A 62 2.03 4.63 1.09
N LEU A 63 1.50 3.69 0.28
CA LEU A 63 0.06 3.36 0.26
C LEU A 63 -0.44 2.93 1.63
N TYR A 64 0.32 2.08 2.33
CA TYR A 64 -0.01 1.63 3.68
C TYR A 64 -0.05 2.80 4.68
N LYS A 65 0.97 3.67 4.66
CA LYS A 65 1.01 4.85 5.54
C LYS A 65 -0.15 5.82 5.28
N VAL A 66 -0.49 6.07 4.01
CA VAL A 66 -1.67 6.89 3.67
C VAL A 66 -2.95 6.27 4.24
N SER A 67 -3.10 4.95 4.11
CA SER A 67 -4.27 4.23 4.61
C SER A 67 -4.37 4.30 6.14
N LEU A 68 -3.25 4.18 6.84
CA LEU A 68 -3.18 4.32 8.29
C LEU A 68 -3.56 5.73 8.77
N ILE A 69 -3.08 6.77 8.09
CA ILE A 69 -3.45 8.16 8.38
C ILE A 69 -4.95 8.37 8.16
N ASN A 70 -5.48 7.89 7.04
CA ASN A 70 -6.91 8.05 6.72
C ASN A 70 -7.80 7.32 7.72
N LYS A 71 -7.43 6.11 8.15
CA LYS A 71 -8.11 5.38 9.22
C LYS A 71 -8.18 6.21 10.51
N LEU A 72 -7.03 6.71 10.99
CA LEU A 72 -6.96 7.53 12.20
C LEU A 72 -7.78 8.83 12.09
N GLN A 73 -7.89 9.41 10.90
CA GLN A 73 -8.71 10.60 10.65
C GLN A 73 -10.21 10.30 10.56
N THR A 74 -10.59 9.07 10.22
CA THR A 74 -12.01 8.65 10.08
C THR A 74 -12.56 8.11 11.39
N GLU A 75 -11.70 7.54 12.23
CA GLU A 75 -12.08 6.97 13.54
C GLU A 75 -12.06 8.01 14.68
N ASN A 76 -11.45 9.20 14.48
CA ASN A 76 -11.51 10.35 15.39
C ASN A 76 -12.63 11.30 15.00
#